data_AF-A0A8T1B5T9-F1
#
_entry.id   AF-A0A8T1B5T9-F1
#
_cell.length_a   1.000
_cell.length_b   1.000
_cell.length_c   1.000
_cell.angle_alpha   90.00
_cell.angle_beta   90.00
_cell.angle_gamma   90.00
#
_symmetry.space_group_name_H-M   'P 1'
#
loop_
_entity.id
_entity.type
_entity.pdbx_description
1 polymer ?
#
loop_
_entity_poly.entity_id
_entity_poly.type
_entity_poly.pdbx_seq_one_letter_code
_entity_poly.pdbx_strand_id
1 'polypeptide(L)'
;MNDTSMSDVSKVTSTSLEHGSFPHLSSIEWKALHRLAVASGEGVFQTLLTAGTEAQQRLAAQEFMARELADLRLRVSIPTPAKNKTDIVKLDVSSYSGEDDGRLHLNRWFCEVDIAIEARQLSTGLARTRFLVS
;
A
#
# COMPACT_ATOMS: atom_id res chain seq x y z
N MET A 1 -12.77 -6.52 64.34
CA MET A 1 -13.01 -5.39 63.43
C MET A 1 -12.11 -5.57 62.24
N ASN A 2 -12.74 -5.59 61.07
CA ASN A 2 -12.14 -5.83 59.77
C ASN A 2 -11.79 -4.45 59.19
N ASP A 3 -10.56 -4.22 58.73
CA ASP A 3 -10.26 -3.12 57.81
C ASP A 3 -9.36 -3.61 56.69
N THR A 4 -10.05 -4.05 55.65
CA THR A 4 -9.58 -4.24 54.29
C THR A 4 -9.10 -2.90 53.73
N SER A 5 -7.79 -2.67 53.66
CA SER A 5 -7.23 -1.60 52.83
C SER A 5 -6.89 -2.16 51.45
N MET A 6 -7.89 -2.08 50.58
CA MET A 6 -7.85 -2.44 49.17
C MET A 6 -7.36 -1.20 48.41
N SER A 7 -6.06 -1.09 48.14
CA SER A 7 -5.52 -0.12 47.17
C SER A 7 -4.03 -0.35 46.93
N ASP A 8 -3.70 -1.48 46.30
CA ASP A 8 -2.44 -1.60 45.56
C ASP A 8 -2.66 -2.31 44.21
N VAL A 9 -3.81 -2.01 43.58
CA VAL A 9 -4.10 -2.39 42.18
C VAL A 9 -3.86 -1.19 41.27
N SER A 10 -2.73 -0.52 41.44
CA SER A 10 -2.33 0.57 40.54
C SER A 10 -0.82 0.65 40.42
N LYS A 11 -0.24 -0.49 40.08
CA LYS A 11 1.05 -0.53 39.40
C LYS A 11 1.09 -1.74 38.48
N VAL A 12 0.19 -1.77 37.50
CA VAL A 12 0.43 -2.54 36.27
C VAL A 12 1.61 -1.85 35.62
N THR A 13 2.80 -2.26 36.05
CA THR A 13 4.06 -2.00 35.41
C THR A 13 3.85 -2.32 33.94
N SER A 14 4.17 -1.37 33.06
CA SER A 14 4.55 -1.66 31.69
C SER A 14 5.81 -2.52 31.72
N THR A 15 5.66 -3.78 32.11
CA THR A 15 6.65 -4.82 31.91
C THR A 15 6.60 -5.10 30.42
N SER A 16 7.63 -4.66 29.72
CA SER A 16 7.98 -5.14 28.39
C SER A 16 7.93 -6.66 28.43
N LEU A 17 6.82 -7.22 27.99
CA LEU A 17 6.56 -8.64 28.06
C LEU A 17 7.52 -9.31 27.08
N GLU A 18 8.36 -10.23 27.55
CA GLU A 18 9.35 -10.88 26.70
C GLU A 18 8.78 -12.15 26.08
N HIS A 19 9.22 -12.47 24.86
CA HIS A 19 8.81 -13.70 24.15
C HIS A 19 9.09 -14.98 24.97
N GLY A 20 10.11 -14.94 25.83
CA GLY A 20 10.48 -16.06 26.71
C GLY A 20 9.39 -16.47 27.70
N SER A 21 8.43 -15.59 28.00
CA SER A 21 7.28 -15.91 28.85
C SER A 21 6.17 -16.67 28.12
N PHE A 22 6.24 -16.82 26.79
CA PHE A 22 5.20 -17.42 25.95
C PHE A 22 5.79 -18.46 24.97
N PRO A 23 6.24 -19.64 25.47
CA PRO A 23 6.89 -20.66 24.64
C PRO A 23 5.96 -21.29 23.59
N HIS A 24 4.64 -21.20 23.76
CA HIS A 24 3.64 -21.67 22.80
C HIS A 24 3.48 -20.75 21.58
N LEU A 25 4.00 -19.52 21.64
CA LEU A 25 4.02 -18.60 20.52
C LEU A 25 5.33 -18.77 19.75
N SER A 26 5.23 -18.98 18.44
CA SER A 26 6.40 -18.88 17.56
C SER A 26 6.93 -17.44 17.49
N SER A 27 8.20 -17.26 17.10
CA SER A 27 8.79 -15.92 16.89
C SER A 27 7.99 -15.08 15.88
N ILE A 28 7.33 -15.73 14.91
CA ILE A 28 6.50 -15.06 13.90
C ILE A 28 5.17 -14.59 14.52
N GLU A 29 4.47 -15.47 15.25
CA GLU A 29 3.22 -15.13 15.96
C GLU A 29 3.47 -14.02 16.99
N TRP A 30 4.58 -14.07 17.72
CA TRP A 30 4.98 -13.03 18.67
C TRP A 30 5.15 -11.66 18.00
N LYS A 31 5.86 -11.60 16.87
CA LYS A 31 6.02 -10.36 16.09
C LYS A 31 4.68 -9.88 15.52
N ALA A 32 3.78 -10.79 15.16
CA ALA A 32 2.44 -10.44 14.68
C ALA A 32 1.62 -9.77 15.79
N LEU A 33 1.66 -10.30 17.02
CA LEU A 33 1.00 -9.67 18.16
C LEU A 33 1.58 -8.29 18.49
N HIS A 34 2.90 -8.10 18.38
CA HIS A 34 3.50 -6.77 18.55
C HIS A 34 3.01 -5.78 17.47
N ARG A 35 2.88 -6.21 16.20
CA ARG A 35 2.29 -5.35 15.15
C ARG A 35 0.80 -5.08 15.40
N LEU A 36 0.06 -6.06 15.91
CA LEU A 36 -1.32 -5.87 16.36
C LEU A 36 -1.41 -4.83 17.48
N ALA A 37 -0.48 -4.84 18.44
CA ALA A 37 -0.38 -3.83 19.50
C ALA A 37 -0.15 -2.42 18.92
N VAL A 38 0.73 -2.29 17.94
CA VAL A 38 0.97 -1.01 17.23
C VAL A 38 -0.27 -0.55 16.46
N ALA A 39 -1.04 -1.47 15.87
CA ALA A 39 -2.22 -1.14 15.07
C ALA A 39 -3.49 -0.87 15.91
N SER A 40 -3.66 -1.55 17.04
CA SER A 40 -4.89 -1.54 17.85
C SER A 40 -4.71 -0.85 19.21
N GLY A 41 -3.47 -0.59 19.62
CA GLY A 41 -3.10 -0.08 20.93
C GLY A 41 -2.62 -1.19 21.88
N GLU A 42 -1.63 -0.83 22.71
CA GLU A 42 -0.98 -1.73 23.67
C GLU A 42 -1.96 -2.36 24.69
N GLY A 43 -3.06 -1.66 25.02
CA GLY A 43 -4.06 -2.16 25.97
C GLY A 43 -4.75 -3.44 25.48
N VAL A 44 -4.98 -3.58 24.17
CA VAL A 44 -5.58 -4.79 23.59
C VAL A 44 -4.58 -5.96 23.65
N PHE A 45 -3.31 -5.68 23.39
CA PHE A 45 -2.22 -6.65 23.49
C PHE A 45 -2.03 -7.16 24.91
N GLN A 46 -1.97 -6.28 25.92
CA GLN A 46 -1.85 -6.70 27.31
C GLN A 46 -3.08 -7.48 27.80
N THR A 47 -4.28 -7.06 27.39
CA THR A 47 -5.51 -7.78 27.74
C THR A 47 -5.51 -9.18 27.13
N LEU A 48 -5.10 -9.32 25.87
CA LEU A 48 -5.00 -10.61 25.18
C LEU A 48 -3.99 -11.55 25.86
N LEU A 49 -2.86 -11.02 26.33
CA LEU A 49 -1.80 -11.82 26.95
C LEU A 49 -2.09 -12.16 28.42
N THR A 50 -2.83 -11.30 29.12
CA THR A 50 -3.16 -11.48 30.54
C THR A 50 -4.45 -12.28 30.74
N ALA A 51 -5.47 -12.06 29.91
CA ALA A 51 -6.78 -12.67 30.05
C ALA A 51 -7.08 -13.77 29.02
N GLY A 52 -6.33 -13.82 27.90
CA GLY A 52 -6.52 -14.82 26.86
C GLY A 52 -5.81 -16.13 27.19
N THR A 53 -6.45 -17.26 26.83
CA THR A 53 -5.81 -18.58 26.85
C THR A 53 -4.72 -18.69 25.78
N GLU A 54 -3.80 -19.65 25.93
CA GLU A 54 -2.74 -19.91 24.93
C GLU A 54 -3.30 -20.08 23.51
N ALA A 55 -4.43 -20.79 23.38
CA ALA A 55 -5.11 -20.99 22.10
C ALA A 55 -5.65 -19.68 21.52
N GLN A 56 -6.23 -18.81 22.35
CA GLN A 56 -6.72 -17.49 21.91
C GLN A 56 -5.57 -16.56 21.48
N GLN A 57 -4.44 -16.60 22.18
CA GLN A 57 -3.26 -15.81 21.82
C GLN A 57 -2.71 -16.24 20.45
N ARG A 58 -2.63 -17.55 20.20
CA ARG A 58 -2.22 -18.08 18.89
C ARG A 58 -3.22 -17.73 17.80
N LEU A 59 -4.52 -17.91 18.07
CA LEU A 59 -5.57 -17.60 17.11
C LEU A 59 -5.55 -16.12 16.72
N ALA A 60 -5.46 -15.21 17.70
CA ALA A 60 -5.36 -13.77 17.44
C ALA A 60 -4.15 -13.40 16.59
N ALA A 61 -2.99 -14.03 16.84
CA ALA A 61 -1.81 -13.84 16.01
C ALA A 61 -2.04 -14.30 14.56
N GLN A 62 -2.65 -15.48 14.38
CA GLN A 62 -2.92 -16.08 13.07
C GLN A 62 -3.97 -15.30 12.28
N GLU A 63 -5.05 -14.88 12.93
CA GLU A 63 -6.08 -14.04 12.32
C GLU A 63 -5.52 -12.69 11.89
N PHE A 64 -4.66 -12.08 12.71
CA PHE A 64 -3.99 -10.84 12.36
C PHE A 64 -3.07 -11.03 11.14
N MET A 65 -2.26 -12.08 11.11
CA MET A 65 -1.41 -12.39 9.95
C MET A 65 -2.21 -12.64 8.68
N ALA A 66 -3.33 -13.37 8.77
CA ALA A 66 -4.21 -13.62 7.64
C ALA A 66 -4.83 -12.33 7.11
N ARG A 67 -5.21 -11.42 8.01
CA ARG A 67 -5.73 -10.10 7.65
C ARG A 67 -4.67 -9.20 7.04
N GLU A 68 -3.46 -9.15 7.58
CA GLU A 68 -2.34 -8.41 6.97
C GLU A 68 -2.05 -8.92 5.56
N LEU A 69 -2.06 -10.25 5.35
CA LEU A 69 -1.86 -10.83 4.04
C LEU A 69 -3.00 -10.47 3.07
N ALA A 70 -4.25 -10.48 3.53
CA ALA A 70 -5.40 -10.05 2.74
C ALA A 70 -5.30 -8.57 2.36
N ASP A 71 -4.91 -7.71 3.29
CA ASP A 71 -4.68 -6.28 3.05
C ASP A 71 -3.55 -6.04 2.04
N LEU A 72 -2.45 -6.78 2.15
CA LEU A 72 -1.35 -6.72 1.18
C LEU A 72 -1.80 -7.17 -0.20
N ARG A 73 -2.55 -8.26 -0.29
CA ARG A 73 -3.14 -8.73 -1.56
C ARG A 73 -4.09 -7.70 -2.15
N LEU A 74 -4.91 -7.05 -1.31
CA LEU A 74 -5.81 -6.00 -1.76
C LEU A 74 -5.02 -4.79 -2.30
N ARG A 75 -3.96 -4.36 -1.62
CA ARG A 75 -3.10 -3.27 -2.09
C ARG A 75 -2.36 -3.59 -3.39
N VAL A 76 -2.01 -4.85 -3.61
CA VAL A 76 -1.43 -5.32 -4.88
C VAL A 76 -2.48 -5.34 -5.99
N SER A 77 -3.72 -5.72 -5.67
CA SER A 77 -4.82 -5.83 -6.64
C SER A 77 -5.49 -4.50 -6.96
N ILE A 78 -5.46 -3.52 -6.06
CA ILE A 78 -5.89 -2.16 -6.36
C ILE A 78 -4.74 -1.53 -7.16
N PRO A 79 -4.94 -1.17 -8.45
CA PRO A 79 -4.00 -0.31 -9.12
C PRO A 79 -4.00 0.97 -8.29
N THR A 80 -2.91 1.23 -7.58
CA THR A 80 -2.66 2.55 -6.99
C THR A 80 -3.04 3.54 -8.08
N PRO A 81 -3.98 4.47 -7.86
CA PRO A 81 -4.17 5.55 -8.80
C PRO A 81 -2.86 6.32 -8.73
N ALA A 82 -1.92 5.97 -9.60
CA ALA A 82 -0.87 6.87 -9.98
C ALA A 82 -1.64 8.14 -10.29
N LYS A 83 -1.35 9.19 -9.53
CA LYS A 83 -1.91 10.50 -9.73
C LYS A 83 -1.56 10.84 -11.17
N ASN A 84 -2.46 10.54 -12.11
CA ASN A 84 -2.30 10.83 -13.53
C ASN A 84 -2.49 12.34 -13.59
N LYS A 85 -1.44 13.05 -13.17
CA LYS A 85 -1.15 14.37 -13.69
C LYS A 85 -1.05 14.10 -15.17
N THR A 86 -2.06 14.55 -15.90
CA THR A 86 -2.06 14.57 -17.35
C THR A 86 -0.82 15.35 -17.74
N ASP A 87 0.30 14.66 -17.94
CA ASP A 87 1.52 15.26 -18.43
C ASP A 87 1.20 15.60 -19.88
N ILE A 88 0.87 16.87 -20.11
CA ILE A 88 0.78 17.43 -21.44
C ILE A 88 2.20 17.40 -21.99
N VAL A 89 2.47 16.43 -22.84
CA VAL A 89 3.78 16.23 -23.43
C VAL A 89 3.88 17.09 -24.69
N LYS A 90 4.68 18.17 -24.65
CA LYS A 90 4.95 19.00 -25.82
C LYS A 90 5.88 18.24 -26.78
N LEU A 91 5.38 17.85 -27.95
CA LEU A 91 6.15 17.21 -29.01
C LEU A 91 6.91 18.28 -29.81
N ASP A 92 8.13 17.96 -30.22
CA ASP A 92 8.93 18.82 -31.08
C ASP A 92 8.88 18.22 -32.49
N VAL A 93 7.96 18.73 -33.32
CA VAL A 93 7.75 18.29 -34.71
C VAL A 93 7.64 19.51 -35.61
N SER A 94 8.03 19.34 -36.87
CA SER A 94 7.90 20.36 -37.89
C SER A 94 6.45 20.82 -38.04
N SER A 95 6.20 22.12 -38.23
CA SER A 95 4.85 22.64 -38.47
C SER A 95 4.37 22.22 -39.85
N TYR A 96 3.19 21.61 -39.94
CA TYR A 96 2.58 21.29 -41.23
C TYR A 96 1.98 22.55 -41.86
N SER A 97 2.47 22.94 -43.05
CA SER A 97 2.04 24.18 -43.72
C SER A 97 1.00 23.98 -44.82
N GLY A 98 0.58 22.76 -45.14
CA GLY A 98 -0.54 22.47 -46.06
C GLY A 98 -0.41 22.97 -47.51
N GLU A 99 0.64 23.73 -47.82
CA GLU A 99 0.84 24.38 -49.12
C GLU A 99 1.62 23.44 -50.05
N ASP A 100 0.98 23.11 -51.17
CA ASP A 100 1.32 22.02 -52.06
C ASP A 100 2.47 22.39 -53.02
N ASP A 101 3.69 21.96 -52.69
CA ASP A 101 4.79 21.80 -53.67
C ASP A 101 5.56 20.48 -53.48
N GLY A 102 4.91 19.48 -52.87
CA GLY A 102 5.61 18.24 -52.56
C GLY A 102 4.72 17.26 -51.85
N ARG A 103 4.29 16.22 -52.58
CA ARG A 103 3.43 15.12 -52.09
C ARG A 103 4.00 14.31 -50.90
N LEU A 104 5.12 14.75 -50.33
CA LEU A 104 5.72 14.25 -49.10
C LEU A 104 5.30 15.04 -47.85
N HIS A 105 4.51 16.11 -47.91
CA HIS A 105 4.33 16.96 -46.71
C HIS A 105 3.42 16.38 -45.63
N LEU A 106 2.33 15.66 -45.96
CA LEU A 106 1.39 15.17 -44.94
C LEU A 106 1.77 13.79 -44.40
N ASN A 107 2.04 12.82 -45.29
CA ASN A 107 2.41 11.47 -44.88
C ASN A 107 3.75 11.45 -44.11
N ARG A 108 4.73 12.27 -44.52
CA ARG A 108 6.01 12.40 -43.80
C ARG A 108 5.80 13.03 -42.42
N TRP A 109 4.92 14.02 -42.32
CA TRP A 109 4.59 14.66 -41.05
C TRP A 109 3.90 13.68 -40.09
N PHE A 110 2.98 12.84 -40.58
CA PHE A 110 2.42 11.75 -39.77
C PHE A 110 3.49 10.79 -39.27
N CYS A 111 4.42 10.37 -40.14
CA CYS A 111 5.54 9.53 -39.71
C CYS A 111 6.41 10.21 -38.65
N GLU A 112 6.67 11.52 -38.77
CA GLU A 112 7.46 12.30 -37.80
C GLU A 112 6.75 12.38 -36.43
N VAL A 113 5.43 12.58 -36.44
CA VAL A 113 4.59 12.54 -35.23
C VAL A 113 4.61 11.15 -34.60
N ASP A 114 4.41 10.08 -35.38
CA ASP A 114 4.44 8.71 -34.88
C ASP A 114 5.80 8.36 -34.27
N ILE A 115 6.90 8.72 -34.93
CA ILE A 115 8.26 8.52 -34.41
C ILE A 115 8.46 9.28 -33.10
N ALA A 116 8.00 10.53 -33.02
CA ALA A 116 8.16 11.33 -31.81
C ALA A 116 7.26 10.82 -30.65
N ILE A 117 6.09 10.25 -30.95
CA ILE A 117 5.22 9.55 -29.98
C ILE A 117 5.89 8.28 -29.45
N GLU A 118 6.43 7.45 -30.34
CA GLU A 118 7.13 6.21 -29.98
C GLU A 118 8.42 6.49 -29.21
N ALA A 119 9.19 7.52 -29.61
CA ALA A 119 10.40 7.95 -28.90
C ALA A 119 10.12 8.41 -27.46
N ARG A 120 8.91 8.93 -27.20
CA ARG A 120 8.46 9.34 -25.85
C ARG A 120 7.67 8.25 -25.11
N GLN A 121 7.54 7.06 -25.68
CA GLN A 121 6.90 5.89 -25.09
C GLN A 121 5.51 6.18 -24.49
N LEU A 122 4.64 6.86 -25.24
CA LEU A 122 3.21 6.93 -24.89
C LEU A 122 2.55 5.55 -25.15
N SER A 123 2.77 4.63 -24.21
CA SER A 123 2.42 3.20 -24.30
C SER A 123 0.97 2.88 -23.95
N THR A 124 0.22 3.85 -23.42
CA THR A 124 -1.17 3.66 -23.01
C THR A 124 -2.13 4.15 -24.07
N GLY A 125 -3.12 3.32 -24.44
CA GLY A 125 -4.15 3.67 -25.44
C GLY A 125 -4.87 4.98 -25.14
N LEU A 126 -5.05 5.32 -23.87
CA LEU A 126 -5.67 6.59 -23.43
C LEU A 126 -4.84 7.84 -23.80
N ALA A 127 -3.52 7.74 -23.83
CA ALA A 127 -2.64 8.84 -24.24
C ALA A 127 -2.68 9.05 -25.76
N ARG A 128 -2.81 7.96 -26.54
CA ARG A 128 -2.92 8.01 -28.01
C ARG A 128 -4.28 8.54 -28.47
N THR A 129 -5.38 8.08 -27.87
CA THR A 129 -6.74 8.51 -28.28
C THR A 129 -7.03 9.98 -28.00
N ARG A 130 -6.44 10.57 -26.94
CA ARG A 130 -6.63 11.99 -26.61
C ARG A 130 -5.88 12.95 -27.52
N PHE A 131 -4.79 12.51 -28.15
CA PHE A 131 -4.05 13.32 -29.14
C PHE A 131 -4.86 13.56 -30.43
N LEU A 132 -5.65 12.59 -30.86
CA LEU A 132 -6.46 12.71 -32.08
C LEU A 132 -7.68 13.64 -31.94
N VAL A 133 -8.00 14.09 -30.72
CA VAL A 133 -9.24 14.81 -30.39
C VAL A 133 -8.99 16.22 -29.78
N SER A 134 -7.75 16.63 -29.54
CA SER A 134 -7.38 18.02 -29.15
C SER A 134 -6.79 18.79 -30.31
#